data_AF-A0A7J3VN28-F1
#
_entry.id   AF-A0A7J3VN28-F1
#
_cell.length_a   1.000
_cell.length_b   1.000
_cell.length_c   1.000
_cell.angle_alpha   90.00
_cell.angle_beta   90.00
_cell.angle_gamma   90.00
#
_symmetry.space_group_name_H-M   'P 1'
#
loop_
_entity.id
_entity.type
_entity.pdbx_description
1 polymer ?
#
loop_
_entity_poly.entity_id
_entity_poly.type
_entity_poly.pdbx_seq_one_letter_code
_entity_poly.pdbx_strand_id
1 'polypeptide(L)' 'MWEMGSKKARLRVVVDEREKRSKVPDALKELGADVEYALLDVGDYVVYGDCCIERKSVDDFINSIYD' A
#
# COMPACT_ATOMS: atom_id res chain seq x y z
N MET A 1 -24.96 -10.73 -27.66
CA MET A 1 -23.57 -10.48 -27.23
C MET A 1 -23.57 -10.35 -25.73
N TRP A 2 -23.05 -11.34 -25.02
CA TRP A 2 -22.92 -11.27 -23.56
C TRP A 2 -21.54 -10.66 -23.31
N GLU A 3 -21.48 -9.44 -22.81
CA GLU A 3 -20.23 -8.93 -22.26
C GLU A 3 -19.93 -9.73 -20.99
N MET A 4 -19.07 -10.74 -21.12
CA MET A 4 -18.38 -11.31 -19.96
C MET A 4 -17.45 -10.23 -19.42
N GLY A 5 -18.01 -9.30 -18.65
CA GLY A 5 -17.24 -8.42 -17.78
C GLY A 5 -16.58 -9.29 -16.73
N SER A 6 -15.36 -9.77 -17.01
CA SER A 6 -14.47 -10.26 -15.96
C SER A 6 -14.29 -9.10 -14.99
N LYS A 7 -15.00 -9.12 -13.85
CA LYS A 7 -14.74 -8.21 -12.74
C LYS A 7 -13.25 -8.35 -12.42
N LYS A 8 -12.42 -7.40 -12.87
CA LYS A 8 -11.03 -7.31 -12.46
C LYS A 8 -11.09 -7.18 -10.94
N ALA A 9 -10.63 -8.20 -10.22
CA ALA A 9 -10.52 -8.12 -8.77
C ALA A 9 -9.66 -6.89 -8.48
N ARG A 10 -10.24 -5.88 -7.81
CA ARG A 10 -9.46 -4.72 -7.37
C ARG A 10 -8.50 -5.22 -6.30
N LEU A 11 -7.22 -4.90 -6.47
CA LEU A 11 -6.21 -5.26 -5.48
C LEU A 11 -6.50 -4.48 -4.21
N ARG A 12 -6.90 -5.17 -3.14
CA ARG A 12 -7.04 -4.57 -1.81
C ARG A 12 -5.68 -4.36 -1.20
N VAL A 13 -5.43 -3.15 -0.73
CA VAL A 13 -4.21 -2.76 0.00
C VAL A 13 -4.64 -2.05 1.27
N VAL A 14 -4.22 -2.57 2.42
CA VAL A 14 -4.38 -1.87 3.70
C VAL A 14 -3.13 -1.02 3.90
N VAL A 15 -3.31 0.25 4.22
CA VAL A 15 -2.24 1.24 4.32
C VAL A 15 -2.23 1.82 5.73
N ASP A 16 -1.04 1.97 6.31
CA ASP A 16 -0.92 2.68 7.58
C ASP A 16 -1.36 4.15 7.42
N GLU A 17 -2.18 4.61 8.36
CA GLU A 17 -2.66 6.00 8.42
C GLU A 17 -1.55 7.05 8.33
N ARG A 18 -0.35 6.77 8.86
CA ARG A 18 0.81 7.67 8.84
C ARG A 18 1.37 7.88 7.44
N GLU A 19 1.05 6.98 6.51
CA GLU A 19 1.62 6.97 5.16
C GLU A 19 0.81 7.80 4.16
N LYS A 20 -0.32 8.39 4.59
CA LYS A 20 -1.06 9.40 3.82
C LYS A 20 -0.19 10.54 3.29
N ARG A 21 0.89 10.89 4.01
CA ARG A 21 1.80 12.00 3.64
C ARG A 21 2.74 11.68 2.46
N SER A 22 2.91 10.42 2.08
CA SER A 22 3.89 10.03 1.06
C SER A 22 3.38 10.12 -0.37
N LYS A 23 2.08 10.36 -0.57
CA LYS A 23 1.36 10.37 -1.87
C LYS A 23 1.33 9.02 -2.60
N VAL A 24 2.05 8.00 -2.13
CA VAL A 24 2.00 6.64 -2.66
C VAL A 24 0.59 6.04 -2.57
N PRO A 25 -0.18 6.23 -1.48
CA PRO A 25 -1.55 5.69 -1.41
C PRO A 25 -2.47 6.27 -2.50
N ASP A 26 -2.25 7.51 -2.92
CA ASP A 26 -3.03 8.13 -3.98
C ASP A 26 -2.65 7.58 -5.36
N ALA A 27 -1.36 7.37 -5.62
CA ALA A 27 -0.90 6.70 -6.83
C ALA A 27 -1.44 5.26 -6.94
N LEU A 28 -1.54 4.53 -5.82
CA LEU A 28 -2.15 3.18 -5.80
C LEU A 28 -3.63 3.22 -6.21
N LYS A 29 -4.40 4.20 -5.73
CA LYS A 29 -5.80 4.40 -6.14
C LYS A 29 -5.92 4.72 -7.63
N GLU A 30 -5.05 5.58 -8.16
CA GLU A 30 -5.02 5.92 -9.59
C GLU A 30 -4.72 4.71 -10.47
N LEU A 31 -3.91 3.77 -9.99
CA LEU A 31 -3.64 2.48 -10.63
C LEU A 31 -4.79 1.46 -10.48
N GLY A 32 -5.84 1.80 -9.72
CA GLY A 32 -7.05 0.99 -9.56
C GLY A 32 -7.04 0.05 -8.36
N ALA A 33 -6.12 0.23 -7.41
CA ALA A 33 -6.14 -0.48 -6.14
C ALA A 33 -7.29 0.03 -5.25
N ASP A 34 -7.82 -0.87 -4.42
CA ASP A 34 -8.75 -0.53 -3.35
C ASP A 34 -7.95 -0.28 -2.07
N VAL A 35 -7.81 1.00 -1.71
CA VAL A 35 -6.95 1.45 -0.60
C VAL A 35 -7.81 1.67 0.63
N GLU A 36 -7.55 0.87 1.67
CA GLU A 36 -8.14 1.03 3.00
C GLU A 36 -7.08 1.52 3.98
N TYR A 37 -7.43 2.46 4.85
CA TYR A 37 -6.49 2.93 5.86
C TYR A 37 -6.79 2.30 7.22
N ALA A 38 -5.74 1.93 7.94
CA ALA A 38 -5.80 1.42 9.31
C ALA A 38 -4.56 1.88 10.09
N LEU A 39 -4.62 1.80 11.42
CA LEU A 39 -3.41 1.86 12.24
C LEU A 39 -2.82 0.46 12.25
N LEU A 40 -1.64 0.29 11.66
CA LEU A 40 -0.94 -0.98 11.61
C LEU A 40 0.07 -1.06 12.75
N ASP A 41 0.14 -2.22 13.40
CA ASP A 41 1.17 -2.48 14.42
C ASP A 41 2.56 -2.69 13.77
N VAL A 42 2.59 -3.17 12.52
CA VAL A 42 3.81 -3.49 11.75
C VAL A 42 3.61 -3.21 10.26
N GLY A 43 4.58 -2.52 9.65
CA GLY A 43 4.62 -2.24 8.21
C GLY A 43 3.83 -0.99 7.81
N ASP A 44 4.12 -0.47 6.62
CA ASP A 44 3.41 0.68 6.03
C ASP A 44 2.23 0.25 5.13
N TYR A 45 2.33 -0.93 4.52
CA TYR A 45 1.30 -1.50 3.65
C TYR A 45 1.15 -2.99 3.91
N VAL A 46 -0.08 -3.47 4.04
CA VAL A 46 -0.41 -4.89 4.01
C VAL A 46 -1.11 -5.19 2.70
N VAL A 47 -0.46 -6.06 1.91
CA VAL A 47 -1.00 -6.64 0.69
C VAL A 47 -1.27 -8.13 0.92
N TYR A 48 -2.06 -8.75 0.03
CA TYR A 48 -2.27 -10.20 -0.05
C TYR A 48 -2.10 -10.98 1.28
N GLY A 49 -3.16 -11.06 2.08
CA GLY A 49 -3.23 -11.86 3.32
C GLY A 49 -2.35 -11.32 4.46
N ASP A 50 -1.05 -11.53 4.32
CA ASP A 50 -0.04 -11.55 5.38
C ASP A 50 1.32 -11.00 4.89
N CYS A 51 1.37 -10.40 3.70
CA CYS A 51 2.56 -9.74 3.20
C CYS A 51 2.57 -8.25 3.60
N CYS A 52 3.53 -7.87 4.44
CA CYS A 52 3.78 -6.46 4.77
C CYS A 52 4.88 -5.88 3.88
N ILE A 53 4.72 -4.61 3.50
CA ILE A 53 5.71 -3.80 2.79
C ILE A 53 6.06 -2.61 3.68
N GLU A 54 7.36 -2.41 3.90
CA GLU A 54 7.91 -1.23 4.55
C GLU A 54 8.45 -0.30 3.47
N ARG A 55 8.02 0.97 3.47
CA ARG A 55 8.47 1.97 2.53
C ARG A 55 9.44 2.92 3.22
N LYS A 56 10.71 2.81 2.85
CA LYS A 56 11.77 3.67 3.37
C LYS A 56 12.33 4.57 2.28
N SER A 57 12.54 5.85 2.59
CA SER A 57 13.34 6.71 1.71
C SER A 57 14.81 6.28 1.75
N VAL A 58 15.60 6.70 0.76
CA VAL A 58 17.03 6.39 0.73
C VAL A 58 17.74 6.94 1.97
N ASP A 59 17.45 8.19 2.33
CA ASP A 59 18.03 8.84 3.51
C ASP A 59 17.61 8.13 4.81
N ASP A 60 16.32 7.79 4.95
CA ASP A 60 15.82 7.05 6.13
C ASP A 60 16.46 5.66 6.23
N PHE A 61 16.67 4.99 5.09
CA PHE A 61 17.30 3.67 5.03
C PHE A 61 18.76 3.75 5.48
N ILE A 62 19.52 4.70 4.95
CA ILE A 62 20.92 4.93 5.35
C ILE A 62 20.98 5.24 6.84
N ASN A 63 20.18 6.17 7.34
CA ASN A 63 20.18 6.55 8.76
C ASN A 63 19.88 5.36 9.67
N SER A 64 18.95 4.49 9.29
CA SER A 64 18.59 3.31 10.10
C SER A 64 19.60 2.16 10.13
N ILE A 65 20.65 2.22 9.33
CA ILE A 65 21.76 1.25 9.41
C ILE A 65 22.75 1.68 10.49
N TYR A 66 22.89 2.99 10.70
CA TYR A 66 23.85 3.56 11.65
C TYR A 66 23.26 3.77 13.05
N ASP A 67 21.94 3.81 13.17
CA ASP A 67 21.17 3.81 14.42
C ASP A 67 20.94 2.37 14.92
#